data_AF-A0A0M0J352-F1
#
_entry.id   AF-A0A0M0J352-F1
#
_cell.length_a   1.000
_cell.length_b   1.000
_cell.length_c   1.000
_cell.angle_alpha   90.00
_cell.angle_beta   90.00
_cell.angle_gamma   90.00
#
_symmetry.space_group_name_H-M   'P 1'
#
loop_
_entity.id
_entity.type
_entity.pdbx_description
1 polymer ?
#
loop_
_entity_poly.entity_id
_entity_poly.type
_entity_poly.pdbx_seq_one_letter_code
_entity_poly.pdbx_strand_id
1 'polypeptide(L)'
;MYRNVFEHVKDPFAAARGLFQLVRPGGFVFWSAPFLERFHFSYEAGDYFRYTCMGAQEILTQAGFEITDVKKVGDSHMASAYLLGLGVGDIHHEHLRHALISNFSAKQDDHSDKQWLSISCVLVARRPVDGMGNWSDVQDDNILRAATANVQQLPREWKPLVNLSSANRRVGTVLR
;
A
#
# COMPACT_ATOMS: atom_id res chain seq x y z
N MET A 1 -6.54 -8.40 9.56
CA MET A 1 -6.36 -7.55 8.37
C MET A 1 -7.05 -8.24 7.22
N TYR A 2 -8.25 -7.79 6.84
CA TYR A 2 -8.96 -8.34 5.69
C TYR A 2 -8.44 -7.64 4.43
N ARG A 3 -7.77 -8.40 3.58
CA ARG A 3 -7.39 -7.99 2.22
C ARG A 3 -8.57 -8.23 1.30
N ASN A 4 -8.61 -7.55 0.15
CA ASN A 4 -9.51 -7.94 -0.93
C ASN A 4 -10.99 -7.85 -0.50
N VAL A 5 -11.36 -6.70 0.04
CA VAL A 5 -12.73 -6.42 0.52
C VAL A 5 -13.46 -5.44 -0.41
N PHE A 6 -12.75 -4.42 -0.90
CA PHE A 6 -13.38 -3.30 -1.63
C PHE A 6 -13.92 -3.71 -3.01
N GLU A 7 -13.44 -4.79 -3.61
CA GLU A 7 -14.00 -5.38 -4.83
C GLU A 7 -15.41 -5.92 -4.62
N HIS A 8 -15.76 -6.27 -3.38
CA HIS A 8 -17.05 -6.83 -3.00
C HIS A 8 -18.03 -5.76 -2.50
N VAL A 9 -17.62 -4.49 -2.48
CA VAL A 9 -18.46 -3.37 -2.02
C VAL A 9 -19.11 -2.68 -3.22
N LYS A 10 -20.45 -2.59 -3.23
CA LYS A 10 -21.22 -1.93 -4.29
C LYS A 10 -20.97 -0.43 -4.43
N ASP A 11 -20.70 0.25 -3.32
CA ASP A 11 -20.38 1.68 -3.28
C ASP A 11 -19.05 1.88 -2.51
N PRO A 12 -17.90 1.77 -3.20
CA PRO A 12 -16.60 1.87 -2.57
C PRO A 12 -16.31 3.29 -2.04
N PHE A 13 -16.91 4.32 -2.63
CA PHE A 13 -16.74 5.71 -2.18
C PHE A 13 -17.44 5.94 -0.85
N ALA A 14 -18.67 5.44 -0.68
CA ALA A 14 -19.36 5.50 0.61
C ALA A 14 -18.62 4.70 1.70
N ALA A 15 -18.13 3.50 1.37
CA ALA A 15 -17.34 2.70 2.30
C ALA A 15 -16.04 3.40 2.71
N ALA A 16 -15.33 4.06 1.78
CA ALA A 16 -14.12 4.81 2.09
C ALA A 16 -14.41 5.99 3.03
N ARG A 17 -15.50 6.74 2.82
CA ARG A 17 -15.93 7.80 3.76
C ARG A 17 -16.26 7.25 5.15
N GLY A 18 -16.95 6.11 5.23
CA GLY A 18 -17.21 5.42 6.49
C GLY A 18 -15.91 5.02 7.20
N LEU A 19 -14.95 4.46 6.44
CA LEU A 19 -13.64 4.10 6.95
C LEU A 19 -12.89 5.31 7.51
N PHE A 20 -12.94 6.46 6.83
CA PHE A 20 -12.34 7.70 7.31
C PHE A 20 -12.86 8.12 8.69
N GLN A 21 -14.17 8.02 8.91
CA GLN A 21 -14.79 8.35 10.19
C GLN A 21 -14.35 7.40 11.32
N LEU A 22 -14.14 6.12 11.01
CA LEU A 22 -13.74 5.09 11.98
C LEU A 22 -12.27 5.15 12.36
N VAL A 23 -11.40 5.52 11.43
CA VAL A 23 -9.96 5.61 11.68
C VAL A 23 -9.69 6.85 12.51
N ARG A 24 -8.99 6.74 13.64
CA ARG A 24 -8.60 7.90 14.46
C ARG A 24 -7.70 8.88 13.67
N PRO A 25 -7.71 10.18 13.98
CA PRO A 25 -6.73 11.12 13.42
C PRO A 25 -5.29 10.62 13.56
N GLY A 26 -4.51 10.73 12.49
CA GLY A 26 -3.16 10.18 12.38
C GLY A 26 -3.06 8.65 12.23
N GLY A 27 -4.18 7.93 12.18
CA GLY A 27 -4.23 6.48 11.98
C GLY A 27 -3.97 6.07 10.53
N PHE A 28 -3.63 4.80 10.32
CA PHE A 28 -3.30 4.24 9.01
C PHE A 28 -4.34 3.22 8.55
N VAL A 29 -4.51 3.15 7.24
CA VAL A 29 -5.28 2.15 6.51
C VAL A 29 -4.33 1.42 5.56
N PHE A 30 -4.37 0.10 5.63
CA PHE A 30 -3.80 -0.77 4.61
C PHE A 30 -4.93 -1.25 3.71
N TRP A 31 -4.80 -0.98 2.43
CA TRP A 31 -5.79 -1.35 1.43
C TRP A 31 -5.13 -2.27 0.40
N SER A 32 -5.85 -3.31 -0.02
CA SER A 32 -5.49 -4.10 -1.20
C SER A 32 -6.75 -4.55 -1.92
N ALA A 33 -6.74 -4.50 -3.25
CA ALA A 33 -7.80 -5.09 -4.07
C ALA A 33 -7.25 -5.51 -5.46
N PRO A 34 -7.92 -6.46 -6.13
CA PRO A 34 -7.49 -7.00 -7.40
C PRO A 34 -7.56 -5.95 -8.52
N PHE A 35 -6.53 -5.95 -9.36
CA PHE A 35 -6.54 -5.28 -10.66
C PHE A 35 -6.92 -6.28 -11.75
N LEU A 36 -6.24 -7.44 -11.75
CA LEU A 36 -6.50 -8.52 -12.69
C LEU A 36 -6.84 -9.77 -11.90
N GLU A 37 -8.10 -10.17 -12.00
CA GLU A 37 -8.65 -11.32 -11.29
C GLU A 37 -9.80 -11.90 -12.10
N ARG A 38 -9.96 -13.22 -12.07
CA ARG A 38 -11.10 -13.91 -12.66
C ARG A 38 -12.36 -13.47 -11.93
N PHE A 39 -13.49 -13.54 -12.63
CA PHE A 39 -14.77 -13.36 -11.97
C PHE A 39 -14.90 -14.41 -10.86
N HIS A 40 -15.02 -13.95 -9.62
CA HIS A 40 -15.11 -14.82 -8.44
C HIS A 40 -16.22 -14.33 -7.51
N PHE A 41 -17.45 -14.66 -7.90
CA PHE A 41 -18.61 -14.42 -7.07
C PHE A 41 -18.75 -15.50 -6.00
N SER A 42 -19.04 -15.07 -4.76
CA SER A 42 -19.59 -15.95 -3.74
C SER A 42 -20.99 -15.47 -3.36
N TYR A 43 -21.86 -16.38 -2.94
CA TYR A 43 -23.20 -16.01 -2.48
C TYR A 43 -23.18 -15.04 -1.29
N GLU A 44 -22.08 -15.02 -0.55
CA GLU A 44 -21.86 -14.22 0.66
C GLU A 44 -21.23 -12.85 0.34
N ALA A 45 -20.53 -12.72 -0.79
CA ALA A 45 -19.87 -11.50 -1.24
C ALA A 45 -19.90 -11.40 -2.78
N GLY A 46 -20.56 -10.36 -3.30
CA GLY A 46 -20.63 -10.09 -4.75
C GLY A 46 -19.30 -9.64 -5.33
N ASP A 47 -19.12 -9.63 -6.65
CA ASP A 47 -17.85 -9.30 -7.31
C ASP A 47 -18.03 -8.06 -8.22
N TYR A 48 -17.81 -6.85 -7.70
CA TYR A 48 -18.27 -5.59 -8.33
C TYR A 48 -17.17 -4.81 -9.06
N PHE A 49 -15.98 -4.67 -8.45
CA PHE A 49 -14.95 -3.76 -8.97
C PHE A 49 -13.58 -4.42 -9.08
N ARG A 50 -12.85 -4.04 -10.12
CA ARG A 50 -11.39 -4.19 -10.22
C ARG A 50 -10.78 -2.80 -10.11
N TYR A 51 -9.58 -2.71 -9.54
CA TYR A 51 -8.97 -1.43 -9.24
C TYR A 51 -7.59 -1.29 -9.87
N THR A 52 -7.41 -0.23 -10.66
CA THR A 52 -6.07 0.32 -10.90
C THR A 52 -5.57 1.00 -9.63
N CYS A 53 -4.26 1.15 -9.47
CA CYS A 53 -3.73 1.91 -8.35
C CYS A 53 -4.21 3.37 -8.33
N MET A 54 -4.41 3.99 -9.49
CA MET A 54 -4.95 5.36 -9.57
C MET A 54 -6.40 5.42 -9.09
N GLY A 55 -7.25 4.48 -9.50
CA GLY A 55 -8.64 4.45 -9.06
C GLY A 55 -8.77 4.20 -7.56
N ALA A 56 -7.91 3.34 -6.99
CA ALA A 56 -7.88 3.10 -5.55
C ALA A 56 -7.40 4.33 -4.75
N GLN A 57 -6.39 5.05 -5.25
CA GLN A 57 -5.94 6.31 -4.65
C GLN A 57 -7.09 7.33 -4.63
N GLU A 58 -7.77 7.51 -5.75
CA GLU A 58 -8.86 8.48 -5.89
C GLU A 58 -9.97 8.24 -4.85
N ILE A 59 -10.36 6.99 -4.63
CA ILE A 59 -11.39 6.61 -3.65
C ILE A 59 -10.99 7.03 -2.22
N LEU A 60 -9.74 6.76 -1.83
CA LEU A 60 -9.25 7.08 -0.49
C LEU A 60 -8.98 8.59 -0.32
N THR A 61 -8.43 9.25 -1.34
CA THR A 61 -8.20 10.70 -1.34
C THR A 61 -9.53 11.46 -1.26
N GLN A 62 -10.56 11.06 -2.01
CA GLN A 62 -11.90 11.69 -1.91
C GLN A 62 -12.55 11.48 -0.53
N ALA A 63 -12.19 10.41 0.19
CA ALA A 63 -12.64 10.21 1.56
C ALA A 63 -11.88 11.07 2.58
N GLY A 64 -10.77 11.70 2.19
CA GLY A 64 -9.96 12.59 3.02
C GLY A 64 -8.63 11.99 3.50
N PHE A 65 -8.26 10.79 3.06
CA PHE A 65 -6.97 10.19 3.40
C PHE A 65 -5.81 10.81 2.60
N GLU A 66 -4.63 10.85 3.21
CA GLU A 66 -3.35 11.10 2.55
C GLU A 66 -2.73 9.76 2.15
N ILE A 67 -2.38 9.60 0.87
CA ILE A 67 -1.72 8.38 0.40
C ILE A 67 -0.23 8.46 0.69
N THR A 68 0.30 7.52 1.48
CA THR A 68 1.72 7.50 1.85
C THR A 68 2.52 6.56 0.96
N ASP A 69 1.91 5.44 0.54
CA ASP A 69 2.57 4.42 -0.27
C ASP A 69 1.58 3.76 -1.24
N VAL A 70 2.05 3.46 -2.44
CA VAL A 70 1.29 2.77 -3.48
C VAL A 70 2.17 1.73 -4.14
N LYS A 71 1.63 0.54 -4.36
CA LYS A 71 2.38 -0.56 -4.98
C LYS A 71 1.50 -1.44 -5.86
N LYS A 72 2.03 -1.77 -7.04
CA LYS A 72 1.52 -2.85 -7.88
C LYS A 72 2.10 -4.18 -7.38
N VAL A 73 1.27 -5.20 -7.28
CA VAL A 73 1.68 -6.55 -6.88
C VAL A 73 1.62 -7.47 -8.08
N GLY A 74 2.67 -8.27 -8.25
CA GLY A 74 2.87 -9.07 -9.44
C GLY A 74 3.59 -8.30 -10.54
N ASP A 75 3.89 -9.03 -11.60
CA ASP A 75 4.55 -8.53 -12.79
C ASP A 75 3.85 -9.11 -14.02
N SER A 76 4.35 -8.75 -15.21
CA SER A 76 3.75 -9.16 -16.47
C SER A 76 3.83 -10.67 -16.70
N HIS A 77 4.88 -11.34 -16.19
CA HIS A 77 5.00 -12.79 -16.28
C HIS A 77 3.95 -13.48 -15.41
N MET A 78 3.83 -13.08 -14.15
CA MET A 78 2.84 -13.62 -13.21
C MET A 78 1.42 -13.34 -13.69
N ALA A 79 1.13 -12.12 -14.13
CA ALA A 79 -0.19 -11.77 -14.65
C ALA A 79 -0.54 -12.58 -15.90
N SER A 80 0.42 -12.78 -16.81
CA SER A 80 0.23 -13.62 -18.01
C SER A 80 0.03 -15.09 -17.64
N ALA A 81 0.83 -15.63 -16.73
CA ALA A 81 0.68 -17.00 -16.22
C ALA A 81 -0.70 -17.20 -15.58
N TYR A 82 -1.14 -16.23 -14.78
CA TYR A 82 -2.46 -16.23 -14.15
C TYR A 82 -3.61 -16.25 -15.18
N LEU A 83 -3.51 -15.42 -16.23
CA LEU A 83 -4.44 -15.42 -17.35
C LEU A 83 -4.48 -16.77 -18.08
N LEU A 84 -3.34 -17.46 -18.18
CA LEU A 84 -3.22 -18.77 -18.82
C LEU A 84 -3.75 -19.94 -17.98
N GLY A 85 -4.17 -19.73 -16.73
CA GLY A 85 -4.60 -20.85 -15.87
C GLY A 85 -3.56 -21.37 -14.90
N LEU A 86 -2.36 -20.79 -14.92
CA LEU A 86 -1.29 -21.22 -14.05
C LEU A 86 -1.47 -20.61 -12.66
N GLY A 87 -1.42 -21.45 -11.65
CA GLY A 87 -1.45 -21.05 -10.25
C GLY A 87 -0.04 -20.75 -9.72
N VAL A 88 0.03 -20.33 -8.46
CA VAL A 88 1.31 -20.14 -7.77
C VAL A 88 2.12 -21.43 -7.62
N GLY A 89 1.51 -22.61 -7.79
CA GLY A 89 2.21 -23.90 -7.80
C GLY A 89 2.96 -24.17 -9.11
N ASP A 90 2.59 -23.49 -10.19
CA ASP A 90 3.13 -23.72 -11.54
C ASP A 90 4.27 -22.75 -11.88
N ILE A 91 4.54 -21.78 -11.00
CA ILE A 91 5.56 -20.74 -11.18
C ILE A 91 6.75 -21.04 -10.27
N HIS A 92 7.97 -21.00 -10.83
CA HIS A 92 9.19 -21.21 -10.07
C HIS A 92 9.29 -20.24 -8.88
N HIS A 93 9.57 -20.74 -7.67
CA HIS A 93 9.50 -19.96 -6.43
C HIS A 93 10.31 -18.66 -6.44
N GLU A 94 11.47 -18.64 -7.10
CA GLU A 94 12.28 -17.40 -7.22
C GLU A 94 11.54 -16.28 -7.98
N HIS A 95 10.76 -16.64 -9.01
CA HIS A 95 9.94 -15.66 -9.72
C HIS A 95 8.79 -15.14 -8.84
N LEU A 96 8.19 -16.00 -8.03
CA LEU A 96 7.15 -15.57 -7.08
C LEU A 96 7.70 -14.61 -6.03
N ARG A 97 8.89 -14.88 -5.49
CA ARG A 97 9.54 -14.01 -4.50
C ARG A 97 9.79 -12.63 -5.08
N HIS A 98 10.30 -12.56 -6.30
CA HIS A 98 10.54 -11.29 -6.97
C HIS A 98 9.21 -10.56 -7.24
N ALA A 99 8.27 -11.19 -7.93
CA ALA A 99 7.01 -10.55 -8.33
C ALA A 99 6.11 -10.13 -7.14
N LEU A 100 6.17 -10.82 -5.99
CA LEU A 100 5.34 -10.48 -4.82
C LEU A 100 6.04 -9.60 -3.79
N ILE A 101 7.35 -9.79 -3.56
CA ILE A 101 8.05 -9.19 -2.40
C ILE A 101 8.89 -7.98 -2.82
N SER A 102 9.61 -8.01 -3.95
CA SER A 102 10.74 -7.09 -4.18
C SER A 102 10.41 -5.65 -4.56
N ASN A 103 9.15 -5.29 -4.83
CA ASN A 103 8.84 -3.96 -5.41
C ASN A 103 8.31 -2.91 -4.42
N PHE A 104 8.73 -2.89 -3.14
CA PHE A 104 8.40 -1.75 -2.25
C PHE A 104 9.36 -0.60 -2.54
N SER A 105 9.13 0.13 -3.63
CA SER A 105 9.81 1.40 -3.90
C SER A 105 8.75 2.49 -3.93
N ALA A 106 8.90 3.51 -3.08
CA ALA A 106 7.99 4.66 -2.94
C ALA A 106 7.92 5.56 -4.19
N LYS A 107 8.58 5.18 -5.30
CA LYS A 107 8.56 5.88 -6.58
C LYS A 107 8.47 4.84 -7.69
N GLN A 108 7.26 4.58 -8.17
CA GLN A 108 7.05 3.67 -9.31
C GLN A 108 6.25 4.37 -10.41
N ASP A 109 6.73 5.55 -10.81
CA ASP A 109 6.26 6.34 -11.95
C ASP A 109 7.40 6.66 -12.93
N ASP A 110 8.40 5.79 -13.04
CA ASP A 110 9.30 5.85 -14.18
C ASP A 110 8.75 4.91 -15.27
N HIS A 111 8.56 5.45 -16.47
CA HIS A 111 8.11 4.70 -17.64
C HIS A 111 9.17 3.70 -18.16
N SER A 112 10.30 3.54 -17.45
CA SER A 112 11.37 2.61 -17.79
C SER A 112 11.10 1.21 -17.23
N ASP A 113 10.30 1.10 -16.16
CA ASP A 113 9.74 -0.18 -15.70
C ASP A 113 8.65 -0.63 -16.68
N LYS A 114 9.01 -1.51 -17.62
CA LYS A 114 8.13 -2.11 -18.64
C LYS A 114 7.06 -3.07 -18.05
N GLN A 115 6.77 -3.00 -16.76
CA GLN A 115 5.81 -3.86 -16.06
C GLN A 115 4.42 -3.21 -16.03
N TRP A 116 3.65 -3.42 -17.10
CA TRP A 116 2.34 -2.80 -17.28
C TRP A 116 1.22 -3.63 -16.67
N LEU A 117 1.45 -4.93 -16.51
CA LEU A 117 0.50 -5.88 -15.97
C LEU A 117 0.88 -6.22 -14.51
N SER A 118 -0.14 -6.25 -13.67
CA SER A 118 -0.07 -6.62 -12.25
C SER A 118 -1.39 -7.31 -11.89
N ILE A 119 -1.42 -8.02 -10.77
CA ILE A 119 -2.61 -8.76 -10.34
C ILE A 119 -3.42 -7.99 -9.29
N SER A 120 -2.78 -7.13 -8.51
CA SER A 120 -3.46 -6.30 -7.51
C SER A 120 -2.73 -5.00 -7.24
N CYS A 121 -3.44 -4.05 -6.64
CA CYS A 121 -2.83 -2.87 -6.06
C CYS A 121 -2.88 -2.93 -4.54
N VAL A 122 -1.85 -2.39 -3.89
CA VAL A 122 -1.75 -2.22 -2.44
C VAL A 122 -1.45 -0.75 -2.15
N LEU A 123 -2.13 -0.19 -1.17
CA LEU A 123 -1.94 1.19 -0.72
C LEU A 123 -1.80 1.23 0.79
N VAL A 124 -0.98 2.18 1.25
CA VAL A 124 -0.99 2.67 2.62
C VAL A 124 -1.48 4.10 2.58
N ALA A 125 -2.52 4.36 3.37
CA ALA A 125 -3.14 5.67 3.48
C ALA A 125 -3.24 6.07 4.94
N ARG A 126 -3.18 7.37 5.21
CA ARG A 126 -3.17 7.94 6.54
C ARG A 126 -4.30 8.95 6.68
N ARG A 127 -5.03 8.89 7.79
CA ARG A 127 -5.96 9.97 8.15
C ARG A 127 -5.15 11.16 8.67
N PRO A 128 -5.32 12.38 8.15
CA PRO A 128 -4.67 13.57 8.69
C PRO A 128 -4.98 13.79 10.17
N VAL A 129 -4.11 14.54 10.86
CA VAL A 129 -4.37 14.96 12.24
C VAL A 129 -5.22 16.23 12.19
N ASP A 130 -6.37 16.22 12.86
CA ASP A 130 -7.28 17.38 12.86
C ASP A 130 -6.54 18.63 13.39
N GLY A 131 -6.52 19.71 12.60
CA GLY A 131 -5.89 20.99 12.99
C GLY A 131 -4.38 21.13 12.70
N MET A 132 -3.71 20.09 12.19
CA MET A 132 -2.37 20.21 11.61
C MET A 132 -2.47 20.19 10.08
N GLY A 133 -1.83 21.17 9.41
CA GLY A 133 -1.70 21.19 7.95
C GLY A 133 -0.96 19.97 7.40
N ASN A 134 -0.88 19.86 6.06
CA ASN A 134 -0.26 18.73 5.38
C ASN A 134 1.11 18.36 5.97
N TRP A 135 1.34 17.07 6.18
CA TRP A 135 2.58 16.55 6.76
C TRP A 135 3.84 16.89 5.94
N SER A 136 3.67 17.14 4.63
CA SER A 136 4.73 17.63 3.75
C SER A 136 5.28 19.02 4.14
N ASP A 137 4.52 19.80 4.93
CA ASP A 137 4.90 21.14 5.38
C ASP A 137 5.55 21.12 6.77
N VAL A 138 5.57 19.98 7.46
CA VAL A 138 6.09 19.85 8.82
C VAL A 138 7.56 19.40 8.79
N GLN A 139 8.47 20.36 8.65
CA GLN A 139 9.92 20.18 8.85
C GLN A 139 10.32 20.15 10.35
N ASP A 140 9.50 19.58 11.23
CA ASP A 140 9.81 19.56 12.66
C ASP A 140 10.48 18.24 13.09
N ASP A 141 11.81 18.29 13.22
CA ASP A 141 12.67 17.26 13.82
C ASP A 141 12.19 16.80 15.22
N ASN A 142 11.34 17.60 15.88
CA ASN A 142 10.76 17.28 17.19
C ASN A 142 9.69 16.18 17.14
N ILE A 143 8.96 16.01 16.03
CA ILE A 143 7.92 14.98 15.92
C ILE A 143 8.52 13.59 15.68
N LEU A 144 9.61 13.50 14.90
CA LEU A 144 10.39 12.27 14.74
C LEU A 144 11.01 11.80 16.07
N ARG A 145 11.42 12.75 16.93
CA ARG A 145 11.90 12.47 18.30
C ARG A 145 10.79 11.98 19.23
N ALA A 146 9.58 12.53 19.12
CA ALA A 146 8.43 12.07 19.91
C ALA A 146 7.96 10.66 19.49
N ALA A 147 7.99 10.37 18.18
CA ALA A 147 7.69 9.04 17.66
C ALA A 147 8.72 7.98 18.10
N THR A 148 10.00 8.33 18.16
CA THR A 148 11.07 7.44 18.67
C THR A 148 11.07 7.30 20.19
N ALA A 149 10.66 8.31 20.94
CA ALA A 149 10.52 8.23 22.40
C ALA A 149 9.46 7.18 22.83
N ASN A 150 8.36 7.04 22.06
CA ASN A 150 7.31 6.05 22.35
C ASN A 150 7.66 4.61 21.94
N VAL A 151 8.70 4.41 21.11
CA VAL A 151 9.19 3.05 20.77
C VAL A 151 9.81 2.37 22.00
N GLN A 152 10.35 3.14 22.96
CA GLN A 152 10.93 2.59 24.18
C GLN A 152 9.87 2.01 25.13
N GLN A 153 8.63 2.49 25.05
CA GLN A 153 7.49 2.08 25.89
C GLN A 153 6.68 0.91 25.30
N LEU A 154 7.03 0.42 24.11
CA LEU A 154 6.34 -0.73 23.51
C LEU A 154 6.67 -2.04 24.27
N PRO A 155 5.69 -2.97 24.40
CA PRO A 155 5.92 -4.30 24.94
C PRO A 155 7.09 -5.01 24.24
N ARG A 156 7.87 -5.81 24.98
CA ARG A 156 9.14 -6.41 24.49
C ARG A 156 8.95 -7.21 23.20
N GLU A 157 7.79 -7.81 23.02
CA GLU A 157 7.41 -8.65 21.91
C GLU A 157 7.12 -7.88 20.60
N TRP A 158 6.99 -6.54 20.64
CA TRP A 158 6.75 -5.68 19.47
C TRP A 158 8.01 -4.94 18.97
N LYS A 159 9.15 -5.09 19.67
CA LYS A 159 10.41 -4.43 19.36
C LYS A 159 11.14 -4.85 18.06
N PRO A 160 10.88 -6.00 17.40
CA PRO A 160 11.62 -6.37 16.18
C PRO A 160 11.19 -5.63 14.90
N LEU A 161 10.07 -4.90 14.90
CA LEU A 161 9.53 -4.29 13.68
C LEU A 161 9.96 -2.82 13.44
N VAL A 162 10.81 -2.27 14.31
CA VAL A 162 11.27 -0.87 14.21
C VAL A 162 12.79 -0.83 14.19
N ASN A 163 13.39 -1.20 13.05
CA ASN A 163 14.79 -0.90 12.79
C ASN A 163 14.99 -0.51 11.31
N LEU A 164 14.46 0.66 10.94
CA LEU A 164 14.69 1.31 9.65
C LEU A 164 15.51 2.60 9.76
N SER A 165 16.25 2.81 10.86
CA SER A 165 17.02 4.06 11.08
C SER A 165 18.53 3.96 10.80
N SER A 166 19.03 2.89 10.16
CA SER A 166 20.47 2.78 9.85
C SER A 166 20.84 2.92 8.37
N ALA A 167 19.90 3.20 7.46
CA ALA A 167 20.19 3.23 6.02
C ALA A 167 20.50 4.62 5.42
N ASN A 168 20.40 5.73 6.17
CA ASN A 168 20.53 7.06 5.56
C ASN A 168 21.59 7.97 6.22
N ARG A 169 22.84 7.48 6.29
CA ARG A 169 24.01 8.34 6.53
C ARG A 169 25.13 7.95 5.56
N ARG A 170 25.63 8.95 4.83
CA ARG A 170 26.50 8.93 3.62
C ARG A 170 25.62 8.85 2.35
N VAL A 171 25.48 9.90 1.55
CA VAL A 171 26.56 10.56 0.82
C VAL A 171 26.29 12.06 0.68
N GLY A 172 27.28 12.87 1.06
CA GLY A 172 27.29 14.31 0.86
C GLY A 172 28.68 14.85 1.10
N THR A 173 29.58 14.69 0.12
CA THR A 173 30.72 15.57 -0.08
C THR A 173 30.99 15.67 -1.58
N VAL A 174 30.68 16.85 -2.13
CA VAL A 174 31.19 17.39 -3.40
C VAL A 174 32.70 17.60 -3.27
N LEU A 175 33.47 17.36 -4.33
CA LEU A 175 34.45 18.30 -4.91
C LEU A 175 35.41 17.61 -5.92
N ARG A 176 35.39 18.19 -7.14
CA ARG A 176 36.39 18.19 -8.22
C ARG A 176 36.60 16.93 -9.05
#